data_AF-A0A9P5PTB8-F1
#
_entry.id   AF-A0A9P5PTB8-F1
#
_cell.length_a   1.000
_cell.length_b   1.000
_cell.length_c   1.000
_cell.angle_alpha   90.00
_cell.angle_beta   90.00
_cell.angle_gamma   90.00
#
_symmetry.space_group_name_H-M   'P 1'
#
loop_
_entity.id
_entity.type
_entity.pdbx_description
1 polymer ?
#
loop_
_entity_poly.entity_id
_entity_poly.type
_entity_poly.pdbx_seq_one_letter_code
_entity_poly.pdbx_strand_id
1 'polypeptide(L)'
;WLYGPAGAGKSAIAQTFAEACAKKGILAGSFFFWRSDPSRNNPERLFNTLAHQIAGAMPELRPIINSVVIRNPSVLTSSIEIQFNDLILQPCSLLSWMRTQIIIIDGLDECSKSRNQQR
;
A
#
# COMPACT_ATOMS: atom_id res chain seq x y z
N TRP A 1 9.72 -1.84 11.15
CA TRP A 1 9.72 -0.37 11.15
C TRP A 1 11.14 0.14 10.98
N LEU A 2 11.37 1.08 10.06
CA LEU A 2 12.63 1.82 9.91
C LEU A 2 12.40 3.25 10.40
N TYR A 3 13.14 3.68 11.43
CA TYR A 3 12.98 5.00 12.04
C TYR A 3 14.34 5.71 12.14
N GLY A 4 14.32 7.04 12.24
CA GLY A 4 15.52 7.87 12.25
C GLY A 4 15.22 9.33 11.90
N PRO A 5 16.16 10.25 12.12
CA PRO A 5 15.95 11.68 11.92
C PRO A 5 15.57 12.02 10.47
N ALA A 6 14.96 13.20 10.27
CA ALA A 6 14.70 13.73 8.93
C ALA A 6 16.03 13.88 8.17
N GLY A 7 16.03 13.57 6.87
CA GLY A 7 17.25 13.60 6.06
C GLY A 7 18.18 12.39 6.21
N ALA A 8 17.91 11.44 7.12
CA ALA A 8 18.75 10.24 7.30
C ALA A 8 18.69 9.22 6.15
N GLY A 9 18.06 9.54 5.02
CA GLY A 9 17.99 8.65 3.85
C GLY A 9 17.02 7.47 3.96
N LYS A 10 16.08 7.47 4.93
CA LYS A 10 15.12 6.37 5.13
C LYS A 10 14.33 6.03 3.87
N SER A 11 13.78 7.03 3.19
CA SER A 11 13.05 6.85 1.93
C SER A 11 13.93 6.29 0.82
N ALA A 12 15.21 6.70 0.77
CA ALA A 12 16.18 6.14 -0.17
C ALA A 12 16.47 4.66 0.12
N ILE A 13 16.57 4.28 1.39
CA ILE A 13 16.69 2.86 1.81
C ILE A 13 15.43 2.08 1.42
N ALA A 14 14.24 2.61 1.72
CA ALA A 14 12.97 1.96 1.40
C ALA A 14 12.81 1.75 -0.11
N GLN A 15 13.16 2.76 -0.92
CA GLN A 15 13.17 2.69 -2.39
C GLN A 15 14.14 1.61 -2.88
N THR A 16 15.40 1.66 -2.43
CA THR A 16 16.42 0.69 -2.83
C THR A 16 16.03 -0.74 -2.45
N PHE A 17 15.41 -0.91 -1.27
CA PHE A 17 14.92 -2.20 -0.82
C PHE A 17 13.73 -2.69 -1.65
N ALA A 18 12.80 -1.81 -2.01
CA ALA A 18 11.69 -2.14 -2.91
C ALA A 18 12.18 -2.64 -4.26
N GLU A 19 13.15 -1.94 -4.87
CA GLU A 19 13.77 -2.35 -6.12
C GLU A 19 14.46 -3.71 -6.01
N ALA A 20 15.15 -3.98 -4.90
CA ALA A 20 15.78 -5.27 -4.65
C ALA A 20 14.75 -6.40 -4.50
N CYS A 21 13.63 -6.15 -3.79
CA CYS A 21 12.52 -7.10 -3.67
C CYS A 21 11.83 -7.35 -5.01
N ALA A 22 11.63 -6.32 -5.83
CA ALA A 22 11.05 -6.43 -7.15
C ALA A 22 11.92 -7.30 -8.07
N LYS A 23 13.25 -7.07 -8.08
CA LYS A 23 14.22 -7.90 -8.83
C LYS A 23 14.20 -9.36 -8.40
N LYS A 24 13.90 -9.65 -7.14
CA LYS A 24 13.76 -11.01 -6.60
C LYS A 24 12.38 -11.63 -6.81
N GLY A 25 11.42 -10.88 -7.36
CA GLY A 25 10.03 -11.35 -7.55
C GLY A 25 9.25 -11.54 -6.25
N ILE A 26 9.64 -10.85 -5.18
CA ILE A 26 9.00 -10.95 -3.85
C ILE A 26 8.37 -9.64 -3.38
N LEU A 27 8.31 -8.63 -4.24
CA LEU A 27 7.58 -7.39 -3.95
C LEU A 27 6.14 -7.55 -4.40
N ALA A 28 5.20 -7.54 -3.44
CA ALA A 28 3.78 -7.50 -3.73
C ALA A 28 3.29 -6.07 -3.99
N GLY A 29 3.90 -5.08 -3.35
CA GLY A 29 3.56 -3.69 -3.57
C GLY A 29 4.43 -2.73 -2.79
N SER A 30 4.43 -1.46 -3.21
CA SER A 30 5.09 -0.38 -2.51
C SER A 30 4.30 0.92 -2.65
N PHE A 31 4.25 1.69 -1.57
CA PHE A 31 3.63 3.00 -1.53
C PHE A 31 4.53 3.98 -0.79
N PHE A 32 4.83 5.11 -1.43
CA PHE A 32 5.68 6.16 -0.88
C PHE A 32 4.83 7.42 -0.76
N PHE A 33 4.53 7.81 0.48
CA PHE A 33 3.93 9.12 0.74
C PHE A 33 4.92 10.21 0.33
N TRP A 34 4.40 11.28 -0.27
CA TRP A 34 5.23 12.42 -0.65
C TRP A 34 4.48 13.74 -0.41
N ARG A 35 4.98 14.54 0.54
CA ARG A 35 4.39 15.86 0.90
C ARG A 35 4.19 16.85 -0.24
N SER A 36 5.06 16.89 -1.24
CA SER A 36 5.00 17.91 -2.31
C SER A 36 4.08 17.54 -3.48
N ASP A 37 3.50 16.34 -3.46
CA ASP A 37 2.51 15.91 -4.44
C ASP A 37 1.20 15.56 -3.70
N PRO A 38 0.22 16.47 -3.65
CA PRO A 38 -1.07 16.25 -2.99
C PRO A 38 -1.81 15.02 -3.52
N SER A 39 -1.53 14.59 -4.76
CA SER A 39 -2.11 13.39 -5.34
C SER A 39 -1.54 12.09 -4.74
N ARG A 40 -0.37 12.17 -4.09
CA ARG A 40 0.33 11.07 -3.40
C ARG A 40 0.24 11.14 -1.88
N ASN A 41 -0.40 12.18 -1.35
CA ASN A 41 -0.62 12.35 0.08
C ASN A 41 -2.08 12.05 0.50
N ASN A 42 -2.88 11.39 -0.35
CA ASN A 42 -4.20 10.92 0.03
C ASN A 42 -4.10 9.48 0.60
N PRO A 43 -4.37 9.28 1.90
CA PRO A 43 -4.35 7.95 2.53
C PRO A 43 -5.38 7.00 1.94
N GLU A 44 -6.48 7.53 1.37
CA GLU A 44 -7.51 6.76 0.67
C GLU A 44 -7.00 6.12 -0.62
N ARG A 45 -5.80 6.49 -1.10
CA ARG A 45 -5.16 5.86 -2.26
C ARG A 45 -4.23 4.72 -1.88
N LEU A 46 -3.83 4.61 -0.61
CA LEU A 46 -2.86 3.63 -0.15
C LEU A 46 -3.32 2.21 -0.50
N PHE A 47 -4.46 1.79 0.02
CA PHE A 47 -4.91 0.40 -0.13
C PHE A 47 -5.47 0.11 -1.51
N ASN A 48 -6.06 1.09 -2.20
CA ASN A 48 -6.39 0.97 -3.63
C ASN A 48 -5.16 0.70 -4.49
N THR A 49 -4.08 1.45 -4.28
CA THR A 49 -2.82 1.28 -5.04
C THR A 49 -2.17 -0.05 -4.71
N LEU A 50 -2.10 -0.41 -3.43
CA LEU A 50 -1.53 -1.70 -3.00
C LEU A 50 -2.35 -2.87 -3.55
N ALA A 51 -3.68 -2.82 -3.49
CA ALA A 51 -4.53 -3.89 -4.03
C ALA A 51 -4.31 -4.09 -5.53
N HIS A 52 -4.17 -3.00 -6.29
CA HIS A 52 -3.84 -3.08 -7.71
C HIS A 52 -2.46 -3.72 -7.96
N GLN A 53 -1.43 -3.29 -7.21
CA GLN A 53 -0.09 -3.86 -7.32
C GLN A 53 -0.04 -5.33 -6.91
N ILE A 54 -0.72 -5.71 -5.83
CA ILE A 54 -0.84 -7.09 -5.34
C ILE A 54 -1.51 -7.97 -6.39
N ALA A 55 -2.63 -7.53 -6.97
CA ALA A 55 -3.27 -8.23 -8.08
C ALA A 55 -2.35 -8.36 -9.31
N GLY A 56 -1.42 -7.43 -9.49
CA GLY A 56 -0.34 -7.49 -10.48
C GLY A 56 0.69 -8.59 -10.16
N ALA A 57 1.21 -8.58 -8.94
CA ALA A 57 2.32 -9.42 -8.49
C ALA A 57 1.91 -10.85 -8.09
N MET A 58 0.64 -11.05 -7.71
CA MET A 58 0.10 -12.30 -7.18
C MET A 58 -1.13 -12.72 -7.99
N PRO A 59 -0.94 -13.49 -9.08
CA PRO A 59 -2.03 -13.91 -9.96
C PRO A 59 -3.19 -14.61 -9.23
N GLU A 60 -2.91 -15.30 -8.12
CA GLU A 60 -3.87 -16.01 -7.28
C GLU A 60 -4.85 -15.04 -6.59
N LEU A 61 -4.40 -13.84 -6.24
CA LEU A 61 -5.24 -12.82 -5.59
C LEU A 61 -6.01 -11.96 -6.59
N ARG A 62 -5.54 -11.84 -7.84
CA ARG A 62 -6.17 -11.02 -8.88
C ARG A 62 -7.68 -11.27 -9.04
N PRO A 63 -8.17 -12.51 -9.27
CA PRO A 63 -9.62 -12.73 -9.45
C PRO A 63 -10.41 -12.41 -8.17
N ILE A 64 -9.82 -12.65 -7.00
CA ILE A 64 -10.45 -12.39 -5.71
C ILE A 64 -10.63 -10.88 -5.51
N ILE A 65 -9.56 -10.09 -5.64
CA ILE A 65 -9.58 -8.63 -5.52
C ILE A 65 -10.53 -8.02 -6.57
N ASN A 66 -10.45 -8.45 -7.83
CA ASN A 66 -11.35 -7.97 -8.87
C ASN A 66 -12.82 -8.25 -8.53
N SER A 67 -13.12 -9.43 -7.97
CA SER A 67 -14.49 -9.78 -7.59
C SER A 67 -15.03 -8.90 -6.46
N VAL A 68 -14.18 -8.46 -5.53
CA VAL A 68 -14.56 -7.49 -4.48
C VAL A 68 -14.96 -6.16 -5.12
N VAL A 69 -14.12 -5.63 -6.01
CA VAL A 69 -14.36 -4.33 -6.69
C VAL A 69 -15.60 -4.39 -7.60
N ILE A 70 -15.79 -5.50 -8.33
CA ILE A 70 -16.97 -5.67 -9.21
C ILE A 70 -18.26 -5.75 -8.39
N ARG A 71 -18.26 -6.48 -7.27
CA ARG A 71 -19.45 -6.63 -6.41
C ARG A 71 -19.74 -5.36 -5.61
N ASN A 72 -18.71 -4.64 -5.19
CA ASN A 72 -18.83 -3.42 -4.41
C ASN A 72 -17.87 -2.34 -4.94
N PRO A 73 -18.22 -1.61 -6.00
CA PRO A 73 -17.36 -0.54 -6.54
C PRO A 73 -17.09 0.58 -5.52
N SER A 74 -18.01 0.79 -4.57
CA SER A 74 -17.88 1.83 -3.53
C SER A 74 -16.72 1.57 -2.57
N VAL A 75 -16.18 0.33 -2.54
CA VAL A 75 -14.98 -0.01 -1.76
C VAL A 75 -13.80 0.89 -2.12
N LEU A 76 -13.70 1.37 -3.36
CA LEU A 76 -12.59 2.24 -3.79
C LEU A 76 -12.66 3.65 -3.17
N THR A 77 -13.82 4.04 -2.64
CA THR A 77 -14.06 5.32 -1.99
C THR A 77 -14.51 5.16 -0.54
N SER A 78 -14.43 3.95 0.02
CA SER A 78 -14.79 3.67 1.41
C SER A 78 -13.68 4.10 2.36
N SER A 79 -13.92 3.95 3.66
CA SER A 79 -12.90 4.27 4.67
C SER A 79 -11.65 3.42 4.50
N ILE A 80 -10.53 3.91 5.01
CA ILE A 80 -9.24 3.23 4.89
C ILE A 80 -9.26 1.82 5.54
N GLU A 81 -10.04 1.65 6.61
CA GLU A 81 -10.26 0.38 7.29
C GLU A 81 -11.03 -0.61 6.42
N ILE A 82 -12.09 -0.16 5.74
CA ILE A 82 -12.87 -0.99 4.82
C ILE A 82 -12.01 -1.37 3.62
N GLN A 83 -11.29 -0.41 3.03
CA GLN A 83 -10.36 -0.69 1.94
C GLN A 83 -9.31 -1.73 2.33
N PHE A 84 -8.67 -1.58 3.50
CA PHE A 84 -7.70 -2.54 3.99
C PHE A 84 -8.32 -3.92 4.17
N ASN A 85 -9.47 -4.00 4.84
CA ASN A 85 -10.12 -5.25 5.13
C ASN A 85 -10.53 -5.99 3.84
N ASP A 86 -11.25 -5.30 2.95
CA ASP A 86 -11.91 -5.93 1.82
C ASP A 86 -10.96 -6.15 0.63
N LEU A 87 -9.96 -5.28 0.44
CA LEU A 87 -9.03 -5.37 -0.70
C LEU A 87 -7.72 -6.08 -0.36
N ILE A 88 -7.33 -6.15 0.91
CA ILE A 88 -6.04 -6.73 1.34
C ILE A 88 -6.27 -7.93 2.25
N LEU A 89 -6.85 -7.72 3.43
CA LEU A 89 -6.90 -8.73 4.49
C LEU A 89 -7.75 -9.95 4.09
N GLN A 90 -9.00 -9.72 3.70
CA GLN A 90 -9.91 -10.79 3.29
C GLN A 90 -9.39 -11.56 2.07
N PRO A 91 -8.97 -10.92 0.97
CA PRO A 91 -8.41 -11.65 -0.17
C PRO A 91 -7.21 -12.52 0.22
N CYS A 92 -6.29 -12.00 1.02
CA CYS A 92 -5.14 -12.75 1.52
C CYS A 92 -5.55 -13.94 2.39
N SER A 93 -6.58 -13.79 3.24
CA SER A 93 -7.04 -14.84 4.15
C SER A 93 -7.63 -16.08 3.45
N LEU A 94 -8.04 -15.94 2.18
CA LEU A 94 -8.64 -17.02 1.40
C LEU A 94 -7.61 -17.99 0.79
N LEU A 95 -6.33 -17.62 0.80
CA LEU A 95 -5.27 -18.49 0.30
C LEU A 95 -4.81 -19.44 1.40
N SER A 96 -4.90 -20.75 1.13
CA SER A 96 -4.40 -21.80 2.03
C SER A 96 -2.88 -21.81 2.17
N TRP A 97 -2.18 -21.23 1.20
CA TRP A 97 -0.73 -21.06 1.17
C TRP A 97 -0.37 -19.83 0.35
N MET A 98 0.61 -19.06 0.84
CA MET A 98 1.23 -17.97 0.11
C MET A 98 2.74 -18.04 0.24
N ARG A 99 3.44 -17.79 -0.88
CA ARG A 99 4.87 -17.45 -0.81
C ARG A 99 5.03 -16.15 -0.04
N THR A 100 6.13 -16.00 0.69
CA THR A 100 6.42 -14.75 1.38
C THR A 100 6.52 -13.60 0.39
N GLN A 101 5.71 -12.57 0.61
CA GLN A 101 5.67 -11.36 -0.20
C GLN A 101 5.89 -10.13 0.68
N ILE A 102 6.47 -9.10 0.10
CA ILE A 102 6.86 -7.87 0.80
C ILE A 102 5.98 -6.72 0.33
N ILE A 103 5.45 -5.97 1.31
CA ILE A 103 4.82 -4.66 1.10
C ILE A 103 5.69 -3.61 1.80
N ILE A 104 6.04 -2.54 1.09
CA ILE A 104 6.81 -1.42 1.64
C ILE A 104 5.94 -0.19 1.67
N ILE A 105 5.84 0.43 2.83
CA ILE A 105 5.14 1.70 3.00
C ILE A 105 6.12 2.68 3.66
N ASP A 106 6.38 3.80 2.99
CA ASP A 106 7.30 4.84 3.45
C ASP A 106 6.56 6.17 3.62
N GLY A 107 6.91 6.93 4.66
CA GLY A 107 6.33 8.25 4.94
C GLY A 107 4.94 8.21 5.60
N LEU A 108 4.62 7.17 6.38
CA LEU A 108 3.32 7.07 7.08
C LEU A 108 3.04 8.26 8.01
N ASP A 109 4.08 8.90 8.56
CA ASP A 109 3.97 10.09 9.40
C ASP A 109 3.59 11.37 8.62
N GLU A 110 3.63 11.32 7.29
CA GLU A 110 3.26 12.43 6.41
C GLU A 110 1.75 12.50 6.15
N CYS A 111 1.05 11.37 6.36
CA CYS A 111 -0.40 11.19 6.22
C CYS A 111 -1.22 12.05 7.22
N SER A 112 -0.65 12.43 8.37
CA SER A 112 -1.40 13.03 9.48
C SER A 112 -1.36 14.56 9.56
N LYS A 113 -0.62 15.24 8.67
CA LYS A 113 -0.28 16.67 8.85
C LYS A 113 -1.29 17.67 8.28
N SER A 114 -2.43 17.24 7.76
CA SER A 114 -3.49 18.14 7.29
C SER A 114 -4.42 18.67 8.39
N ARG A 115 -4.23 18.31 9.67
CA ARG A 115 -5.16 18.68 10.75
C ARG A 115 -4.61 19.56 11.88
N ASN A 116 -3.44 20.20 11.74
CA ASN A 116 -2.89 21.09 12.79
C ASN A 116 -1.98 22.23 12.26
N GLN A 117 -2.48 23.04 11.32
CA GLN A 117 -1.98 24.41 11.11
C GLN A 117 -3.12 25.35 10.71
N GLN A 118 -4.04 25.61 11.64
CA GLN A 118 -4.66 26.93 11.71
C GLN A 118 -3.97 27.66 12.87
N ARG A 119 -3.23 28.70 12.51
CA ARG A 119 -2.74 29.72 13.45
C ARG A 119 -3.93 30.51 13.99
#